data_AF-A0A9E3TI14-F1
#
_entry.id   AF-A0A9E3TI14-F1
#
_cell.length_a   1.000
_cell.length_b   1.000
_cell.length_c   1.000
_cell.angle_alpha   90.00
_cell.angle_beta   90.00
_cell.angle_gamma   90.00
#
_symmetry.space_group_name_H-M   'P 1'
#
loop_
_entity.id
_entity.type
_entity.pdbx_description
1 polymer ?
#
loop_
_entity_poly.entity_id
_entity_poly.type
_entity_poly.pdbx_seq_one_letter_code
_entity_poly.pdbx_strand_id
1 'polypeptide(L)'
;MAKRARSRRKLAIWAALPPYLGGKRRLCPLIFREIDRVLPRRLWVGRTFLDAFLGGGSVSLYAKAQGFRVIATDIATRAVTIGRALIENSRVRLTYNDVVRLAAPTDAPPGRIEREYVPSVFTQAQGRFIDRALATAGKTEDPAKAALFRLLAVRVALLAHPYSQVRKGTIHRVTTGEYESITESAVYHYVDGLRLTHPDKLWALARQINAGVFQGEGRVLQTSVLDALPTIEADVVYFDPPYPGVMSYEREYKVIDEILEGASRPTSPFTARDGAAMIDGLFEQARHIPIWLLSLGNAVVTIGELEEKMARLGRRTRAIEIKYQHLPAVATDEKKEKNREFLVVGWDPESELLRSVGKISPTAPEQDLAFVPGEVEIHLDRRGALRPAPSGFLQDGFQEGHAPLVEKSDPRIGAGMSPEGEPRVDLPDAALHSMAGDRDVKARALHDDHPSRVLPFETPVKS
;
A
#
# COMPACT_ATOMS: atom_id res chain seq x y z
N MET A 1 -25.54 27.64 -14.60
CA MET A 1 -24.97 27.12 -13.33
C MET A 1 -24.06 25.93 -13.62
N ALA A 2 -22.74 26.12 -13.57
CA ALA A 2 -21.80 25.03 -13.79
C ALA A 2 -21.77 24.08 -12.57
N LYS A 3 -22.12 22.81 -12.77
CA LYS A 3 -21.95 21.76 -11.75
C LYS A 3 -20.46 21.62 -11.44
N ARG A 4 -20.04 22.13 -10.29
CA ARG A 4 -18.69 21.96 -9.74
C ARG A 4 -18.42 20.45 -9.65
N ALA A 5 -17.47 19.95 -10.42
CA ALA A 5 -17.06 18.55 -10.36
C ALA A 5 -16.62 18.24 -8.92
N ARG A 6 -17.37 17.37 -8.26
CA ARG A 6 -17.10 16.97 -6.87
C ARG A 6 -15.83 16.13 -6.91
N SER A 7 -14.68 16.74 -6.58
CA SER A 7 -13.42 16.03 -6.35
C SER A 7 -13.72 14.84 -5.44
N ARG A 8 -13.57 13.62 -5.95
CA ARG A 8 -13.72 12.39 -5.15
C ARG A 8 -12.59 12.39 -4.11
N ARG A 9 -12.86 12.96 -2.93
CA ARG A 9 -11.94 12.87 -1.79
C ARG A 9 -11.69 11.38 -1.52
N LYS A 10 -10.43 10.97 -1.61
CA LYS A 10 -10.01 9.62 -1.20
C LYS A 10 -10.43 9.40 0.27
N LEU A 11 -11.00 8.24 0.58
CA LEU A 11 -11.38 7.93 1.96
C LEU A 11 -10.13 7.95 2.84
N ALA A 12 -10.20 8.68 3.96
CA ALA A 12 -9.07 8.85 4.86
C ALA A 12 -8.53 7.52 5.41
N ILE A 13 -9.40 6.50 5.53
CA ILE A 13 -9.04 5.15 5.99
C ILE A 13 -7.97 4.49 5.12
N TRP A 14 -7.87 4.85 3.83
CA TRP A 14 -6.89 4.24 2.92
C TRP A 14 -5.45 4.64 3.22
N ALA A 15 -5.25 5.82 3.80
CA ALA A 15 -3.94 6.29 4.22
C ALA A 15 -3.40 5.52 5.43
N ALA A 16 -4.27 4.84 6.18
CA ALA A 16 -3.89 4.08 7.36
C ALA A 16 -3.17 2.76 7.02
N LEU A 17 -3.52 2.18 5.87
CA LEU A 17 -3.02 0.88 5.44
C LEU A 17 -1.63 1.02 4.81
N PRO A 18 -0.68 0.12 5.12
CA PRO A 18 0.63 0.12 4.48
C PRO A 18 0.54 -0.26 2.99
N PRO A 19 1.47 0.19 2.14
CA PRO A 19 1.61 -0.33 0.80
C PRO A 19 1.68 -1.86 0.84
N TYR A 20 0.85 -2.53 0.04
CA TYR A 20 0.75 -3.99 0.05
C TYR A 20 0.61 -4.51 -1.38
N LEU A 21 1.43 -5.49 -1.74
CA LEU A 21 1.39 -6.17 -3.03
C LEU A 21 0.02 -6.84 -3.19
N GLY A 22 -0.64 -6.62 -4.33
CA GLY A 22 -1.99 -7.15 -4.55
C GLY A 22 -3.09 -6.51 -3.69
N GLY A 23 -2.83 -5.36 -3.05
CA GLY A 23 -3.81 -4.64 -2.25
C GLY A 23 -5.10 -4.30 -3.04
N LYS A 24 -6.26 -4.43 -2.40
CA LYS A 24 -7.58 -4.35 -3.05
C LYS A 24 -8.31 -3.04 -2.80
N ARG A 25 -7.60 -1.96 -2.45
CA ARG A 25 -8.20 -0.64 -2.13
C ARG A 25 -9.09 -0.12 -3.25
N ARG A 26 -8.64 -0.25 -4.50
CA ARG A 26 -9.37 0.20 -5.69
C ARG A 26 -10.56 -0.71 -6.02
N LEU A 27 -10.47 -1.97 -5.63
CA LEU A 27 -11.48 -2.99 -5.90
C LEU A 27 -12.61 -2.99 -4.87
N CYS A 28 -12.37 -2.49 -3.65
CA CYS A 28 -13.37 -2.44 -2.57
C CYS A 28 -14.74 -1.87 -3.00
N PRO A 29 -14.85 -0.71 -3.70
CA PRO A 29 -16.16 -0.23 -4.14
C PRO A 29 -16.93 -1.22 -5.01
N LEU A 30 -16.22 -2.00 -5.85
CA LEU A 30 -16.82 -2.99 -6.72
C LEU A 30 -17.20 -4.26 -5.96
N ILE A 31 -16.32 -4.80 -5.10
CA ILE A 31 -16.60 -5.94 -4.22
C ILE A 31 -17.92 -5.71 -3.47
N PHE A 32 -18.03 -4.57 -2.79
CA PHE A 32 -19.19 -4.29 -1.94
C PHE A 32 -20.44 -3.92 -2.73
N ARG A 33 -20.32 -3.43 -3.97
CA ARG A 33 -21.45 -3.28 -4.89
C ARG A 33 -22.06 -4.63 -5.23
N GLU A 34 -21.24 -5.66 -5.45
CA GLU A 34 -21.78 -6.98 -5.75
C GLU A 34 -22.38 -7.67 -4.53
N ILE A 35 -21.84 -7.42 -3.33
CA ILE A 35 -22.51 -7.83 -2.08
C ILE A 35 -23.90 -7.18 -2.01
N ASP A 36 -24.02 -5.88 -2.28
CA ASP A 36 -25.29 -5.13 -2.17
C ASP A 36 -26.38 -5.66 -3.11
N ARG A 37 -25.98 -6.21 -4.26
CA ARG A 37 -26.89 -6.84 -5.23
C ARG A 37 -27.50 -8.15 -4.75
N VAL A 38 -26.87 -8.82 -3.79
CA VAL A 38 -27.33 -10.10 -3.22
C VAL A 38 -27.91 -9.89 -1.82
N LEU A 39 -27.21 -9.14 -0.98
CA LEU A 39 -27.59 -8.76 0.37
C LEU A 39 -27.64 -7.23 0.46
N PRO A 40 -28.84 -6.62 0.48
CA PRO A 40 -28.97 -5.18 0.49
C PRO A 40 -28.23 -4.51 1.66
N ARG A 41 -27.56 -3.40 1.39
CA ARG A 41 -26.67 -2.68 2.32
C ARG A 41 -27.31 -2.29 3.65
N ARG A 42 -28.60 -2.01 3.66
CA ARG A 42 -29.37 -1.73 4.89
C ARG A 42 -29.36 -2.88 5.90
N LEU A 43 -29.03 -4.10 5.46
CA LEU A 43 -29.00 -5.31 6.26
C LEU A 43 -27.59 -5.72 6.70
N TRP A 44 -26.54 -4.96 6.34
CA TRP A 44 -25.15 -5.32 6.66
C TRP A 44 -24.79 -5.13 8.12
N VAL A 45 -25.42 -4.17 8.81
CA VAL A 45 -25.15 -3.91 10.23
C VAL A 45 -25.49 -5.15 11.05
N GLY A 46 -24.54 -5.62 11.85
CA GLY A 46 -24.66 -6.83 12.67
C GLY A 46 -24.35 -8.13 11.92
N ARG A 47 -24.17 -8.10 10.60
CA ARG A 47 -23.72 -9.25 9.81
C ARG A 47 -22.23 -9.47 9.94
N THR A 48 -21.80 -10.72 9.83
CA THR A 48 -20.41 -11.11 9.93
C THR A 48 -19.80 -11.27 8.54
N PHE A 49 -18.72 -10.54 8.29
CA PHE A 49 -17.90 -10.62 7.08
C PHE A 49 -16.57 -11.31 7.42
N LEU A 50 -16.29 -12.43 6.76
CA LEU A 50 -15.02 -13.14 6.85
C LEU A 50 -14.08 -12.70 5.71
N ASP A 51 -12.93 -12.14 6.07
CA ASP A 51 -11.80 -11.94 5.17
C ASP A 51 -10.81 -13.10 5.36
N ALA A 52 -10.88 -14.10 4.48
CA ALA A 52 -10.11 -15.34 4.60
C ALA A 52 -8.58 -15.15 4.44
N PHE A 53 -8.18 -14.06 3.79
CA PHE A 53 -6.78 -13.75 3.51
C PHE A 53 -6.55 -12.25 3.73
N LEU A 54 -6.40 -11.88 5.01
CA LEU A 54 -6.35 -10.47 5.44
C LEU A 54 -5.35 -9.63 4.63
N GLY A 55 -4.14 -10.15 4.41
CA GLY A 55 -3.07 -9.48 3.70
C GLY A 55 -2.85 -8.03 4.17
N GLY A 56 -3.04 -7.08 3.26
CA GLY A 56 -2.89 -5.65 3.53
C GLY A 56 -4.06 -5.00 4.29
N GLY A 57 -5.16 -5.72 4.53
CA GLY A 57 -6.30 -5.28 5.34
C GLY A 57 -7.30 -4.35 4.66
N SER A 58 -7.21 -4.12 3.34
CA SER A 58 -8.08 -3.15 2.66
C SER A 58 -9.55 -3.56 2.63
N VAL A 59 -9.83 -4.85 2.36
CA VAL A 59 -11.20 -5.36 2.28
C VAL A 59 -11.82 -5.40 3.66
N SER A 60 -11.13 -6.00 4.64
CA SER A 60 -11.50 -5.94 6.06
C SER A 60 -11.79 -4.53 6.58
N LEU A 61 -10.91 -3.56 6.33
CA LEU A 61 -11.10 -2.19 6.86
C LEU A 61 -12.32 -1.52 6.23
N TYR A 62 -12.57 -1.79 4.94
CA TYR A 62 -13.77 -1.31 4.27
C TYR A 62 -15.02 -2.02 4.78
N ALA A 63 -15.00 -3.34 4.99
CA ALA A 63 -16.11 -4.10 5.57
C ALA A 63 -16.55 -3.50 6.91
N LYS A 64 -15.58 -3.25 7.80
CA LYS A 64 -15.81 -2.59 9.08
C LYS A 64 -16.44 -1.20 8.89
N ALA A 65 -15.92 -0.39 7.96
CA ALA A 65 -16.47 0.93 7.65
C ALA A 65 -17.89 0.88 7.06
N GLN A 66 -18.29 -0.25 6.47
CA GLN A 66 -19.63 -0.49 5.95
C GLN A 66 -20.61 -1.04 7.00
N GLY A 67 -20.14 -1.32 8.23
CA GLY A 67 -20.98 -1.76 9.36
C GLY A 67 -20.99 -3.26 9.62
N PHE A 68 -20.21 -4.06 8.87
CA PHE A 68 -20.03 -5.48 9.17
C PHE A 68 -19.23 -5.68 10.46
N ARG A 69 -19.53 -6.76 11.17
CA ARG A 69 -18.60 -7.38 12.13
C ARG A 69 -17.57 -8.17 11.32
N VAL A 70 -16.29 -7.86 11.48
CA VAL A 70 -15.23 -8.44 10.65
C VAL A 70 -14.52 -9.56 11.38
N ILE A 71 -14.42 -10.73 10.75
CA ILE A 71 -13.48 -11.77 11.13
C ILE A 71 -12.44 -11.82 10.02
N ALA A 72 -11.15 -11.83 10.36
CA ALA A 72 -10.10 -11.96 9.36
C ALA A 72 -9.08 -13.00 9.78
N THR A 73 -8.52 -13.71 8.81
CA THR A 73 -7.50 -14.74 9.04
C THR A 73 -6.28 -14.47 8.19
N ASP A 74 -5.10 -14.70 8.77
CA ASP A 74 -3.85 -14.74 8.01
C ASP A 74 -2.79 -15.51 8.79
N ILE A 75 -1.88 -16.14 8.08
CA ILE A 75 -0.74 -16.81 8.70
C ILE A 75 0.33 -15.79 9.10
N ALA A 76 0.46 -14.69 8.34
CA ALA A 76 1.56 -13.74 8.38
C ALA A 76 1.44 -12.72 9.53
N THR A 77 2.49 -12.58 10.36
CA THR A 77 2.47 -11.60 11.47
C THR A 77 2.38 -10.18 10.96
N ARG A 78 2.90 -9.88 9.76
CA ARG A 78 2.73 -8.57 9.11
C ARG A 78 1.24 -8.24 8.88
N ALA A 79 0.45 -9.19 8.39
CA ALA A 79 -0.97 -9.01 8.11
C ALA A 79 -1.76 -8.92 9.42
N VAL A 80 -1.48 -9.83 10.36
CA VAL A 80 -2.08 -9.83 11.69
C VAL A 80 -1.79 -8.53 12.45
N THR A 81 -0.58 -7.96 12.30
CA THR A 81 -0.23 -6.67 12.88
C THR A 81 -1.14 -5.55 12.37
N ILE A 82 -1.39 -5.50 11.05
CA ILE A 82 -2.33 -4.55 10.44
C ILE A 82 -3.75 -4.79 10.97
N GLY A 83 -4.16 -6.05 11.01
CA GLY A 83 -5.46 -6.48 11.50
C GLY A 83 -5.73 -6.03 12.94
N ARG A 84 -4.82 -6.34 13.86
CA ARG A 84 -4.92 -5.92 15.27
C ARG A 84 -4.92 -4.40 15.42
N ALA A 85 -4.10 -3.70 14.63
CA ALA A 85 -3.96 -2.26 14.72
C ALA A 85 -5.17 -1.47 14.19
N LEU A 86 -5.87 -1.98 13.17
CA LEU A 86 -6.91 -1.24 12.43
C LEU A 86 -8.29 -1.91 12.42
N ILE A 87 -8.34 -3.25 12.41
CA ILE A 87 -9.58 -4.02 12.31
C ILE A 87 -10.14 -4.31 13.71
N GLU A 88 -9.36 -4.92 14.60
CA GLU A 88 -9.79 -5.18 15.99
C GLU A 88 -9.86 -3.89 16.81
N ASN A 89 -8.94 -2.95 16.57
CA ASN A 89 -8.88 -1.69 17.28
C ASN A 89 -9.99 -0.73 16.85
N SER A 90 -10.80 -0.30 17.81
CA SER A 90 -11.91 0.61 17.56
C SER A 90 -11.73 2.01 18.11
N ARG A 91 -10.72 2.24 18.96
CA ARG A 91 -10.61 3.49 19.75
C ARG A 91 -9.19 3.96 20.04
N VAL A 92 -8.24 3.03 20.20
CA VAL A 92 -6.87 3.36 20.64
C VAL A 92 -6.10 4.02 19.52
N ARG A 93 -5.41 5.13 19.80
CA ARG A 93 -4.68 5.91 18.80
C ARG A 93 -3.25 6.18 19.23
N LEU A 94 -2.38 6.38 18.25
CA LEU A 94 -1.06 6.96 18.47
C LEU A 94 -1.24 8.44 18.83
N THR A 95 -0.55 8.89 19.87
CA THR A 95 -0.52 10.28 20.33
C THR A 95 0.79 10.92 19.91
N TYR A 96 0.84 12.25 19.98
CA TYR A 96 2.09 12.97 19.71
C TYR A 96 3.19 12.60 20.72
N ASN A 97 2.82 12.37 21.99
CA ASN A 97 3.77 11.94 23.02
C ASN A 97 4.43 10.60 22.67
N ASP A 98 3.65 9.64 22.18
CA ASP A 98 4.18 8.36 21.69
C ASP A 98 5.25 8.57 20.61
N VAL A 99 4.97 9.43 19.63
CA VAL A 99 5.89 9.74 18.54
C VAL A 99 7.17 10.39 19.04
N VAL A 100 7.08 11.40 19.91
CA VAL A 100 8.26 12.08 20.44
C VAL A 100 9.12 11.13 21.28
N ARG A 101 8.52 10.25 22.08
CA ARG A 101 9.25 9.21 22.84
C ARG A 101 9.97 8.23 21.91
N LEU A 102 9.32 7.82 20.82
CA LEU A 102 9.94 6.95 19.82
C LEU A 102 11.07 7.63 19.04
N ALA A 103 10.96 8.94 18.79
CA ALA A 103 11.94 9.72 18.05
C ALA A 103 13.09 10.27 18.90
N ALA A 104 12.96 10.26 20.23
CA ALA A 104 13.96 10.84 21.14
C ALA A 104 15.35 10.20 20.95
N PRO A 105 16.46 10.89 21.22
CA PRO A 105 17.76 10.24 21.32
C PRO A 105 17.76 9.16 22.43
N THR A 106 18.59 8.13 22.28
CA THR A 106 18.80 7.12 23.32
C THR A 106 20.23 6.60 23.28
N ASP A 107 20.81 6.40 24.45
CA ASP A 107 22.12 5.75 24.63
C ASP A 107 22.00 4.23 24.77
N ALA A 108 20.79 3.68 24.57
CA ALA A 108 20.59 2.24 24.57
C ALA A 108 21.50 1.57 23.52
N PRO A 109 22.04 0.38 23.83
CA PRO A 109 22.87 -0.37 22.89
C PRO A 109 22.06 -0.68 21.62
N PRO A 110 22.73 -0.83 20.46
CA PRO A 110 22.07 -1.20 19.21
C PRO A 110 21.18 -2.42 19.38
N GLY A 111 19.95 -2.35 18.89
CA GLY A 111 19.01 -3.47 18.88
C GLY A 111 19.31 -4.47 17.75
N ARG A 112 18.40 -5.42 17.51
CA ARG A 112 18.61 -6.45 16.49
C ARG A 112 18.63 -5.82 15.09
N ILE A 113 17.69 -4.92 14.82
CA ILE A 113 17.54 -4.33 13.49
C ILE A 113 18.73 -3.44 13.16
N GLU A 114 19.18 -2.61 14.11
CA GLU A 114 20.38 -1.81 13.93
C GLU A 114 21.62 -2.70 13.68
N ARG A 115 21.81 -3.79 14.43
CA ARG A 115 23.01 -4.64 14.25
C ARG A 115 23.02 -5.43 12.94
N GLU A 116 21.86 -5.94 12.50
CA GLU A 116 21.79 -6.91 11.41
C GLU A 116 21.45 -6.28 10.05
N TYR A 117 20.74 -5.15 10.05
CA TYR A 117 20.22 -4.53 8.83
C TYR A 117 20.83 -3.17 8.50
N VAL A 118 21.58 -2.54 9.42
CA VAL A 118 22.34 -1.31 9.15
C VAL A 118 23.79 -1.66 8.79
N PRO A 119 24.40 -1.02 7.77
CA PRO A 119 23.85 0.08 6.97
C PRO A 119 23.18 -0.39 5.67
N SER A 120 23.18 -1.71 5.39
CA SER A 120 22.85 -2.25 4.06
C SER A 120 21.37 -2.17 3.66
N VAL A 121 20.45 -2.15 4.63
CA VAL A 121 18.99 -2.10 4.43
C VAL A 121 18.39 -0.83 5.02
N PHE A 122 18.89 -0.36 6.16
CA PHE A 122 18.41 0.86 6.80
C PHE A 122 19.57 1.79 7.15
N THR A 123 19.27 3.07 7.29
CA THR A 123 20.17 4.00 7.99
C THR A 123 20.14 3.74 9.49
N GLN A 124 21.15 4.21 10.23
CA GLN A 124 21.21 4.01 11.68
C GLN A 124 19.97 4.58 12.40
N ALA A 125 19.50 5.76 11.98
CA ALA A 125 18.31 6.39 12.55
C ALA A 125 17.05 5.54 12.34
N GLN A 126 16.88 4.97 11.15
CA GLN A 126 15.77 4.08 10.81
C GLN A 126 15.84 2.76 11.60
N GLY A 127 17.01 2.11 11.64
CA GLY A 127 17.22 0.89 12.42
C GLY A 127 16.92 1.08 13.91
N ARG A 128 17.47 2.14 14.53
CA ARG A 128 17.20 2.50 15.92
C ARG A 128 15.73 2.76 16.21
N PHE A 129 15.05 3.48 15.31
CA PHE A 129 13.63 3.74 15.44
C PHE A 129 12.82 2.45 15.42
N ILE A 130 13.09 1.55 14.45
CA ILE A 130 12.36 0.28 14.31
C ILE A 130 12.58 -0.59 15.56
N ASP A 131 13.83 -0.76 16.01
CA ASP A 131 14.13 -1.51 17.24
C ASP A 131 13.36 -0.96 18.44
N ARG A 132 13.34 0.37 18.61
CA ARG A 132 12.63 1.00 19.73
C ARG A 132 11.12 0.82 19.63
N ALA A 133 10.54 0.99 18.45
CA ALA A 133 9.11 0.82 18.23
C ALA A 133 8.68 -0.61 18.57
N LEU A 134 9.45 -1.61 18.16
CA LEU A 134 9.21 -3.02 18.48
C LEU A 134 9.41 -3.33 19.97
N ALA A 135 10.47 -2.81 20.59
CA ALA A 135 10.71 -2.97 22.02
C ALA A 135 9.60 -2.30 22.87
N THR A 136 9.14 -1.12 22.45
CA THR A 136 8.02 -0.41 23.09
C THR A 136 6.74 -1.19 22.94
N ALA A 137 6.46 -1.74 21.75
CA ALA A 137 5.32 -2.62 21.51
C ALA A 137 5.35 -3.88 22.39
N GLY A 138 6.53 -4.48 22.62
CA GLY A 138 6.68 -5.63 23.49
C GLY A 138 6.42 -5.34 24.98
N LYS A 139 6.58 -4.08 25.42
CA LYS A 139 6.36 -3.63 26.80
C LYS A 139 4.98 -2.99 27.01
N THR A 140 4.21 -2.80 25.94
CA THR A 140 2.89 -2.14 26.01
C THR A 140 1.82 -3.17 26.32
N GLU A 141 1.12 -2.99 27.45
CA GLU A 141 0.05 -3.90 27.90
C GLU A 141 -1.18 -3.86 26.99
N ASP A 142 -1.59 -2.66 26.54
CA ASP A 142 -2.72 -2.50 25.61
C ASP A 142 -2.38 -3.14 24.25
N PRO A 143 -3.08 -4.22 23.84
CA PRO A 143 -2.75 -4.94 22.62
C PRO A 143 -2.93 -4.09 21.35
N ALA A 144 -3.93 -3.21 21.32
CA ALA A 144 -4.20 -2.34 20.19
C ALA A 144 -3.10 -1.27 20.06
N LYS A 145 -2.66 -0.70 21.19
CA LYS A 145 -1.54 0.23 21.22
C LYS A 145 -0.23 -0.45 20.77
N ALA A 146 0.02 -1.65 21.27
CA ALA A 146 1.17 -2.45 20.90
C ALA A 146 1.17 -2.77 19.39
N ALA A 147 0.00 -3.11 18.82
CA ALA A 147 -0.14 -3.34 17.38
C ALA A 147 0.11 -2.06 16.55
N LEU A 148 -0.36 -0.90 17.02
CA LEU A 148 -0.09 0.38 16.37
C LEU A 148 1.41 0.74 16.33
N PHE A 149 2.15 0.44 17.39
CA PHE A 149 3.61 0.62 17.40
C PHE A 149 4.32 -0.27 16.38
N ARG A 150 3.93 -1.55 16.31
CA ARG A 150 4.44 -2.48 15.28
C ARG A 150 4.09 -2.00 13.88
N LEU A 151 2.84 -1.56 13.65
CA LEU A 151 2.41 -1.02 12.36
C LEU A 151 3.18 0.23 11.97
N LEU A 152 3.46 1.15 12.91
CA LEU A 152 4.28 2.32 12.64
C LEU A 152 5.71 1.94 12.23
N ALA A 153 6.31 0.95 12.91
CA ALA A 153 7.63 0.40 12.53
C ALA A 153 7.62 -0.18 11.10
N VAL A 154 6.61 -1.00 10.78
CA VAL A 154 6.42 -1.56 9.42
C VAL A 154 6.24 -0.46 8.38
N ARG A 155 5.46 0.59 8.69
CA ARG A 155 5.24 1.71 7.77
C ARG A 155 6.53 2.47 7.49
N VAL A 156 7.36 2.73 8.50
CA VAL A 156 8.67 3.36 8.31
C VAL A 156 9.60 2.47 7.49
N ALA A 157 9.66 1.17 7.80
CA ALA A 157 10.48 0.21 7.05
C ALA A 157 10.08 0.16 5.57
N LEU A 158 8.78 0.06 5.26
CA LEU A 158 8.29 0.04 3.88
C LEU A 158 8.54 1.36 3.16
N LEU A 159 8.24 2.50 3.77
CA LEU A 159 8.34 3.81 3.10
C LEU A 159 9.78 4.29 2.93
N ALA A 160 10.74 3.71 3.67
CA ALA A 160 12.16 3.98 3.49
C ALA A 160 12.73 3.43 2.18
N HIS A 161 12.00 2.56 1.47
CA HIS A 161 12.48 1.91 0.25
C HIS A 161 11.63 2.27 -0.99
N PRO A 162 12.27 2.33 -2.17
CA PRO A 162 11.56 2.45 -3.45
C PRO A 162 10.50 1.38 -3.61
N TYR A 163 9.33 1.78 -4.10
CA TYR A 163 8.17 0.91 -4.29
C TYR A 163 7.76 0.10 -3.06
N SER A 164 8.20 0.50 -1.86
CA SER A 164 7.99 -0.24 -0.62
C SER A 164 8.51 -1.67 -0.59
N GLN A 165 9.60 -1.93 -1.31
CA GLN A 165 10.28 -3.22 -1.36
C GLN A 165 11.54 -3.18 -0.47
N VAL A 166 11.45 -3.76 0.73
CA VAL A 166 12.54 -3.70 1.71
C VAL A 166 13.62 -4.73 1.37
N ARG A 167 14.78 -4.25 0.94
CA ARG A 167 15.89 -5.09 0.50
C ARG A 167 17.24 -4.44 0.75
N LYS A 168 18.29 -5.25 0.74
CA LYS A 168 19.68 -4.76 0.73
C LYS A 168 19.92 -3.89 -0.50
N GLY A 169 20.60 -2.77 -0.32
CA GLY A 169 20.86 -1.84 -1.41
C GLY A 169 21.80 -0.71 -1.03
N THR A 170 21.67 0.39 -1.76
CA THR A 170 22.57 1.56 -1.68
C THR A 170 22.10 2.63 -0.70
N ILE A 171 21.15 2.34 0.20
CA ILE A 171 20.63 3.30 1.17
C ILE A 171 21.72 3.88 2.09
N HIS A 172 22.75 3.10 2.43
CA HIS A 172 23.91 3.60 3.19
C HIS A 172 24.57 4.83 2.56
N ARG A 173 24.48 4.96 1.23
CA ARG A 173 25.13 6.04 0.48
C ARG A 173 24.49 7.41 0.70
N VAL A 174 23.22 7.47 1.12
CA VAL A 174 22.64 8.75 1.57
C VAL A 174 23.22 9.21 2.91
N THR A 175 23.83 8.29 3.68
CA THR A 175 24.51 8.64 4.94
C THR A 175 25.97 9.02 4.70
N THR A 176 26.64 8.40 3.71
CA THR A 176 28.04 8.72 3.35
C THR A 176 28.16 9.93 2.42
N GLY A 177 27.08 10.32 1.74
CA GLY A 177 27.05 11.45 0.81
C GLY A 177 27.32 11.08 -0.66
N GLU A 178 27.45 9.79 -0.98
CA GLU A 178 27.72 9.28 -2.34
C GLU A 178 26.44 9.18 -3.19
N TYR A 179 25.67 10.27 -3.27
CA TYR A 179 24.35 10.30 -3.91
C TYR A 179 24.38 9.94 -5.40
N GLU A 180 25.46 10.30 -6.10
CA GLU A 180 25.66 10.08 -7.55
C GLU A 180 25.68 8.61 -7.94
N SER A 181 25.92 7.74 -6.96
CA SER A 181 26.00 6.30 -7.14
C SER A 181 24.68 5.58 -6.82
N ILE A 182 23.63 6.33 -6.47
CA ILE A 182 22.27 5.84 -6.26
C ILE A 182 21.49 6.03 -7.55
N THR A 183 20.69 5.04 -7.96
CA THR A 183 19.83 5.18 -9.14
C THR A 183 18.83 6.31 -8.94
N GLU A 184 18.54 7.06 -10.01
CA GLU A 184 17.60 8.20 -9.98
C GLU A 184 16.21 7.78 -9.45
N SER A 185 15.75 6.58 -9.80
CA SER A 185 14.50 6.01 -9.30
C SER A 185 14.49 5.73 -7.80
N ALA A 186 15.65 5.61 -7.15
CA ALA A 186 15.77 5.27 -5.74
C ALA A 186 16.17 6.45 -4.85
N VAL A 187 16.93 7.42 -5.38
CA VAL A 187 17.49 8.53 -4.58
C VAL A 187 16.40 9.35 -3.88
N TYR A 188 15.29 9.64 -4.57
CA TYR A 188 14.15 10.35 -3.99
C TYR A 188 13.57 9.61 -2.77
N HIS A 189 13.40 8.29 -2.88
CA HIS A 189 12.85 7.47 -1.81
C HIS A 189 13.78 7.39 -0.61
N TYR A 190 15.10 7.21 -0.82
CA TYR A 190 16.04 7.16 0.28
C TYR A 190 16.18 8.52 0.98
N VAL A 191 16.19 9.63 0.23
CA VAL A 191 16.25 10.98 0.81
C VAL A 191 14.99 11.32 1.60
N ASP A 192 13.80 11.04 1.08
CA ASP A 192 12.57 11.24 1.87
C ASP A 192 12.50 10.26 3.06
N GLY A 193 13.01 9.04 2.86
CA GLY A 193 13.17 8.01 3.88
C GLY A 193 13.99 8.46 5.09
N LEU A 194 15.01 9.31 4.91
CA LEU A 194 15.76 9.91 6.03
C LEU A 194 14.86 10.74 6.95
N ARG A 195 13.87 11.43 6.37
CA ARG A 195 12.95 12.31 7.11
C ARG A 195 11.90 11.51 7.87
N LEU A 196 11.67 10.24 7.54
CA LEU A 196 10.62 9.43 8.16
C LEU A 196 10.80 9.21 9.66
N THR A 197 12.00 9.42 10.22
CA THR A 197 12.26 9.32 11.66
C THR A 197 12.23 10.67 12.39
N HIS A 198 12.02 11.78 11.67
CA HIS A 198 11.82 13.08 12.31
C HIS A 198 10.42 13.16 12.96
N PRO A 199 10.28 13.81 14.13
CA PRO A 199 9.02 13.85 14.88
C PRO A 199 7.81 14.37 14.08
N ASP A 200 7.99 15.34 13.19
CA ASP A 200 6.93 15.92 12.36
C ASP A 200 6.41 14.93 11.31
N LYS A 201 7.32 14.24 10.61
CA LYS A 201 6.99 13.22 9.61
C LYS A 201 6.42 11.96 10.26
N LEU A 202 7.02 11.50 11.37
CA LEU A 202 6.47 10.40 12.16
C LEU A 202 5.07 10.73 12.66
N TRP A 203 4.82 11.96 13.10
CA TRP A 203 3.48 12.37 13.54
C TRP A 203 2.48 12.41 12.39
N ALA A 204 2.89 12.90 11.22
CA ALA A 204 2.05 12.83 10.02
C ALA A 204 1.69 11.39 9.66
N LEU A 205 2.66 10.47 9.74
CA LEU A 205 2.46 9.04 9.51
C LEU A 205 1.53 8.41 10.55
N ALA A 206 1.72 8.72 11.84
CA ALA A 206 0.86 8.28 12.92
C ALA A 206 -0.59 8.77 12.75
N ARG A 207 -0.79 10.01 12.28
CA ARG A 207 -2.11 10.55 11.95
C ARG A 207 -2.77 9.81 10.79
N GLN A 208 -2.00 9.41 9.78
CA GLN A 208 -2.52 8.58 8.69
C GLN A 208 -2.99 7.22 9.21
N ILE A 209 -2.18 6.55 10.06
CA ILE A 209 -2.58 5.29 10.72
C ILE A 209 -3.85 5.48 11.55
N ASN A 210 -3.91 6.53 12.38
CA ASN A 210 -5.08 6.84 13.20
C ASN A 210 -6.36 7.09 12.40
N ALA A 211 -6.27 7.49 11.12
CA ALA A 211 -7.43 7.68 10.26
C ALA A 211 -8.18 6.36 9.95
N GLY A 212 -7.51 5.21 10.13
CA GLY A 212 -8.11 3.88 10.05
C GLY A 212 -8.67 3.35 11.36
N VAL A 213 -8.53 4.09 12.47
CA VAL A 213 -9.08 3.69 13.78
C VAL A 213 -10.43 4.35 14.01
N PHE A 214 -11.49 3.55 13.97
CA PHE A 214 -12.87 3.97 14.18
C PHE A 214 -13.71 2.81 14.75
N GLN A 215 -14.89 3.14 15.27
CA GLN A 215 -15.81 2.17 15.89
C GLN A 215 -16.19 1.03 14.93
N GLY A 216 -16.35 -0.17 15.48
CA GLY A 216 -16.76 -1.37 14.77
C GLY A 216 -16.32 -2.62 15.55
N GLU A 217 -16.71 -3.79 15.08
CA GLU A 217 -16.31 -5.07 15.66
C GLU A 217 -15.38 -5.78 14.69
N GLY A 218 -14.27 -6.29 15.21
CA GLY A 218 -13.23 -6.94 14.44
C GLY A 218 -12.54 -8.01 15.27
N ARG A 219 -12.23 -9.15 14.66
CA ARG A 219 -11.41 -10.21 15.24
C ARG A 219 -10.45 -10.75 14.19
N VAL A 220 -9.18 -10.89 14.54
CA VAL A 220 -8.11 -11.32 13.65
C VAL A 220 -7.45 -12.55 14.23
N LEU A 221 -7.48 -13.64 13.47
CA LEU A 221 -6.87 -14.92 13.85
C LEU A 221 -5.56 -15.11 13.09
N GLN A 222 -4.47 -15.32 13.82
CA GLN A 222 -3.18 -15.68 13.24
C GLN A 222 -3.10 -17.18 12.99
N THR A 223 -3.73 -17.64 11.91
CA THR A 223 -3.83 -19.07 11.57
C THR A 223 -4.17 -19.23 10.09
N SER A 224 -3.99 -20.43 9.56
CA SER A 224 -4.47 -20.78 8.23
C SER A 224 -6.00 -20.69 8.19
N VAL A 225 -6.56 -20.17 7.10
CA VAL A 225 -8.01 -20.20 6.88
C VAL A 225 -8.54 -21.64 6.87
N LEU A 226 -7.76 -22.61 6.37
CA LEU A 226 -8.15 -24.02 6.34
C LEU A 226 -8.41 -24.60 7.74
N ASP A 227 -7.69 -24.10 8.75
CA ASP A 227 -7.85 -24.55 10.13
C ASP A 227 -8.97 -23.78 10.85
N ALA A 228 -9.15 -22.50 10.51
CA ALA A 228 -10.10 -21.62 11.20
C ALA A 228 -11.52 -21.71 10.66
N LEU A 229 -11.68 -21.90 9.35
CA LEU A 229 -12.96 -21.83 8.65
C LEU A 229 -14.05 -22.74 9.24
N PRO A 230 -13.76 -23.99 9.69
CA PRO A 230 -14.77 -24.83 10.34
C PRO A 230 -15.33 -24.29 11.66
N THR A 231 -14.65 -23.32 12.28
CA THR A 231 -15.03 -22.71 13.57
C THR A 231 -15.65 -21.32 13.43
N ILE A 232 -15.73 -20.79 12.21
CA ILE A 232 -16.19 -19.43 11.95
C ILE A 232 -17.59 -19.47 11.35
N GLU A 233 -18.52 -18.79 12.00
CA GLU A 233 -19.83 -18.47 11.46
C GLU A 233 -19.80 -17.09 10.81
N ALA A 234 -20.16 -17.01 9.52
CA ALA A 234 -20.18 -15.77 8.76
C ALA A 234 -21.35 -15.73 7.76
N ASP A 235 -21.83 -14.52 7.45
CA ASP A 235 -22.87 -14.30 6.44
C ASP A 235 -22.25 -14.13 5.04
N VAL A 236 -21.04 -13.56 4.99
CA VAL A 236 -20.29 -13.27 3.76
C VAL A 236 -18.84 -13.66 3.97
N VAL A 237 -18.22 -14.32 2.99
CA VAL A 237 -16.77 -14.59 2.95
C VAL A 237 -16.13 -14.02 1.69
N TYR A 238 -14.96 -13.42 1.85
CA TYR A 238 -14.10 -12.98 0.78
C TYR A 238 -12.81 -13.80 0.74
N PHE A 239 -12.51 -14.32 -0.43
CA PHE A 239 -11.34 -15.13 -0.74
C PHE A 239 -10.43 -14.37 -1.73
N ASP A 240 -9.15 -14.29 -1.38
CA ASP A 240 -8.08 -13.75 -2.22
C ASP A 240 -6.78 -14.56 -1.98
N PRO A 241 -6.80 -15.88 -2.27
CA PRO A 241 -5.67 -16.75 -1.96
C PRO A 241 -4.42 -16.38 -2.78
N PRO A 242 -3.21 -16.64 -2.27
CA PRO A 242 -1.99 -16.48 -3.05
C PRO A 242 -1.90 -17.59 -4.10
N TYR A 243 -2.28 -17.29 -5.33
CA TYR A 243 -2.37 -18.29 -6.39
C TYR A 243 -0.99 -18.82 -6.88
N PRO A 244 -0.92 -20.02 -7.47
CA PRO A 244 0.29 -20.52 -8.12
C PRO A 244 0.74 -19.61 -9.28
N GLY A 245 2.05 -19.41 -9.44
CA GLY A 245 2.62 -18.66 -10.56
C GLY A 245 2.65 -17.12 -10.41
N VAL A 246 2.09 -16.56 -9.33
CA VAL A 246 2.35 -15.18 -8.92
C VAL A 246 3.56 -15.11 -7.98
N MET A 247 4.18 -13.92 -7.87
CA MET A 247 5.33 -13.75 -6.96
C MET A 247 4.96 -14.06 -5.51
N SER A 248 5.84 -14.81 -4.84
CA SER A 248 5.68 -15.18 -3.43
C SER A 248 5.74 -13.95 -2.54
N TYR A 249 4.69 -13.75 -1.74
CA TYR A 249 4.64 -12.71 -0.72
C TYR A 249 5.76 -12.87 0.30
N GLU A 250 6.18 -14.11 0.59
CA GLU A 250 7.26 -14.42 1.53
C GLU A 250 8.63 -13.98 1.00
N ARG A 251 8.83 -14.01 -0.33
CA ARG A 251 10.03 -13.42 -0.95
C ARG A 251 10.01 -11.90 -0.85
N GLU A 252 8.87 -11.28 -1.17
CA GLU A 252 8.74 -9.82 -1.21
C GLU A 252 8.82 -9.18 0.17
N TYR A 253 8.17 -9.79 1.16
CA TYR A 253 8.11 -9.30 2.54
C TYR A 253 9.14 -9.94 3.48
N LYS A 254 10.11 -10.69 2.94
CA LYS A 254 11.10 -11.44 3.73
C LYS A 254 11.69 -10.63 4.88
N VAL A 255 12.18 -9.41 4.59
CA VAL A 255 12.80 -8.55 5.61
C VAL A 255 11.78 -8.07 6.64
N ILE A 256 10.56 -7.74 6.23
CA ILE A 256 9.48 -7.34 7.15
C ILE A 256 9.09 -8.51 8.07
N ASP A 257 9.02 -9.72 7.52
CA ASP A 257 8.73 -10.94 8.28
C ASP A 257 9.85 -11.22 9.29
N GLU A 258 11.11 -11.14 8.88
CA GLU A 258 12.26 -11.30 9.80
C GLU A 258 12.26 -10.23 10.90
N ILE A 259 11.92 -8.98 10.57
CA ILE A 259 11.80 -7.88 11.54
C ILE A 259 10.74 -8.19 12.61
N LEU A 260 9.59 -8.73 12.22
CA LEU A 260 8.46 -8.98 13.13
C LEU A 260 8.54 -10.33 13.85
N GLU A 261 8.99 -11.37 13.16
CA GLU A 261 8.94 -12.77 13.60
C GLU A 261 10.31 -13.29 14.06
N GLY A 262 11.40 -12.62 13.66
CA GLY A 262 12.77 -13.07 13.91
C GLY A 262 13.23 -14.21 13.02
N ALA A 263 12.41 -14.64 12.06
CA ALA A 263 12.74 -15.68 11.09
C ALA A 263 12.06 -15.39 9.74
N SER A 264 12.61 -15.97 8.68
CA SER A 264 11.96 -16.03 7.37
C SER A 264 10.78 -17.02 7.39
N ARG A 265 9.74 -16.75 6.59
CA ARG A 265 8.60 -17.66 6.44
C ARG A 265 8.77 -18.64 5.27
N PRO A 266 8.24 -19.87 5.39
CA PRO A 266 8.13 -20.77 4.24
C PRO A 266 7.07 -20.26 3.26
N THR A 267 7.26 -20.54 1.97
CA THR A 267 6.30 -20.19 0.90
C THR A 267 4.91 -20.75 1.20
N SER A 268 3.86 -19.97 0.92
CA SER A 268 2.47 -20.40 1.12
C SER A 268 2.15 -21.70 0.38
N PRO A 269 1.43 -22.66 1.04
CA PRO A 269 0.96 -23.88 0.41
C PRO A 269 0.10 -23.62 -0.84
N PHE A 270 -0.70 -22.54 -0.85
CA PHE A 270 -1.55 -22.19 -2.00
C PHE A 270 -0.75 -21.79 -3.26
N THR A 271 0.54 -21.46 -3.12
CA THR A 271 1.43 -21.12 -4.24
C THR A 271 2.11 -22.36 -4.85
N ALA A 272 1.98 -23.53 -4.23
CA ALA A 272 2.53 -24.80 -4.74
C ALA A 272 1.66 -25.39 -5.88
N ARG A 273 2.20 -26.38 -6.60
CA ARG A 273 1.56 -26.99 -7.80
C ARG A 273 0.18 -27.61 -7.50
N ASP A 274 -0.09 -27.95 -6.25
CA ASP A 274 -1.33 -28.51 -5.72
C ASP A 274 -2.34 -27.45 -5.23
N GLY A 275 -2.05 -26.15 -5.40
CA GLY A 275 -2.91 -25.05 -4.94
C GLY A 275 -4.36 -25.11 -5.43
N ALA A 276 -4.62 -25.72 -6.60
CA ALA A 276 -5.99 -25.93 -7.10
C ALA A 276 -6.81 -26.87 -6.20
N ALA A 277 -6.21 -27.95 -5.69
CA ALA A 277 -6.88 -28.88 -4.78
C ALA A 277 -7.15 -28.24 -3.40
N MET A 278 -6.29 -27.33 -2.95
CA MET A 278 -6.52 -26.57 -1.71
C MET A 278 -7.69 -25.59 -1.84
N ILE A 279 -7.87 -24.98 -3.01
CA ILE A 279 -9.04 -24.11 -3.28
C ILE A 279 -10.34 -24.93 -3.25
N ASP A 280 -10.34 -26.14 -3.82
CA ASP A 280 -11.50 -27.03 -3.79
C ASP A 280 -11.85 -27.43 -2.34
N GLY A 281 -10.85 -27.82 -1.54
CA GLY A 281 -11.05 -28.10 -0.11
C GLY A 281 -11.55 -26.89 0.68
N LEU A 282 -11.05 -25.69 0.37
CA LEU A 282 -11.50 -24.44 0.99
C LEU A 282 -12.98 -24.15 0.70
N PHE A 283 -13.42 -24.34 -0.54
CA PHE A 283 -14.82 -24.12 -0.92
C PHE A 283 -15.75 -25.14 -0.26
N GLU A 284 -15.39 -26.42 -0.20
CA GLU A 284 -16.20 -27.43 0.50
C GLU A 284 -16.37 -27.08 1.99
N GLN A 285 -15.30 -26.62 2.65
CA GLN A 285 -15.37 -26.20 4.05
C GLN A 285 -16.16 -24.89 4.26
N ALA A 286 -16.32 -24.06 3.24
CA ALA A 286 -17.04 -22.78 3.32
C ALA A 286 -18.54 -22.91 3.06
N ARG A 287 -19.08 -24.12 2.83
CA ARG A 287 -20.46 -24.34 2.38
C ARG A 287 -21.52 -23.79 3.31
N HIS A 288 -21.26 -23.71 4.60
CA HIS A 288 -22.15 -23.10 5.58
C HIS A 288 -22.31 -21.58 5.38
N ILE A 289 -21.34 -20.91 4.76
CA ILE A 289 -21.37 -19.45 4.55
C ILE A 289 -22.23 -19.10 3.32
N PRO A 290 -23.29 -18.30 3.43
CA PRO A 290 -24.25 -18.07 2.34
C PRO A 290 -23.72 -17.34 1.09
N ILE A 291 -22.78 -16.41 1.25
CA ILE A 291 -22.33 -15.51 0.18
C ILE A 291 -20.80 -15.55 0.10
N TRP A 292 -20.28 -15.84 -1.09
CA TRP A 292 -18.85 -15.93 -1.37
C TRP A 292 -18.45 -14.89 -2.39
N LEU A 293 -17.30 -14.24 -2.17
CA LEU A 293 -16.64 -13.36 -3.11
C LEU A 293 -15.22 -13.85 -3.33
N LEU A 294 -14.78 -13.89 -4.57
CA LEU A 294 -13.44 -14.33 -4.94
C LEU A 294 -12.83 -13.35 -5.94
N SER A 295 -11.65 -12.84 -5.65
CA SER A 295 -10.84 -12.10 -6.63
C SER A 295 -9.67 -12.94 -7.12
N LEU A 296 -9.47 -12.99 -8.43
CA LEU A 296 -8.40 -13.77 -9.07
C LEU A 296 -7.81 -13.03 -10.27
N GLY A 297 -6.52 -13.27 -10.52
CA GLY A 297 -5.85 -12.87 -11.75
C GLY A 297 -5.99 -13.92 -12.85
N ASN A 298 -5.88 -13.49 -14.11
CA ASN A 298 -6.05 -14.30 -15.33
C ASN A 298 -5.07 -15.50 -15.49
N ALA A 299 -4.12 -15.70 -14.59
CA ALA A 299 -3.03 -16.67 -14.77
C ALA A 299 -3.33 -18.09 -14.25
N VAL A 300 -4.50 -18.35 -13.66
CA VAL A 300 -4.66 -19.50 -12.76
C VAL A 300 -5.84 -20.41 -13.10
N VAL A 301 -7.03 -19.87 -13.34
CA VAL A 301 -8.26 -20.63 -13.63
C VAL A 301 -9.11 -19.81 -14.57
N THR A 302 -9.80 -20.44 -15.53
CA THR A 302 -10.75 -19.72 -16.38
C THR A 302 -12.01 -19.35 -15.59
N ILE A 303 -12.66 -18.24 -15.94
CA ILE A 303 -13.91 -17.83 -15.27
C ILE A 303 -14.96 -18.96 -15.32
N GLY A 304 -15.11 -19.60 -16.47
CA GLY A 304 -16.11 -20.64 -16.68
C GLY A 304 -15.92 -21.85 -15.75
N GLU A 305 -14.68 -22.32 -15.58
CA GLU A 305 -14.38 -23.42 -14.65
C GLU A 305 -14.75 -23.08 -13.21
N LEU A 306 -14.54 -21.83 -12.80
CA LEU A 306 -14.86 -21.38 -11.45
C LEU A 306 -16.37 -21.19 -11.24
N GLU A 307 -17.07 -20.64 -12.23
CA GLU A 307 -18.53 -20.54 -12.20
C GLU A 307 -19.18 -21.94 -12.15
N GLU A 308 -18.68 -22.88 -12.96
CA GLU A 308 -19.11 -24.29 -12.90
C GLU A 308 -18.85 -24.91 -11.53
N LYS A 309 -17.67 -24.68 -10.94
CA LYS A 309 -17.33 -25.18 -9.59
C LYS A 309 -18.29 -24.65 -8.53
N MET A 310 -18.54 -23.34 -8.51
CA MET A 310 -19.48 -22.74 -7.57
C MET A 310 -20.91 -23.26 -7.81
N ALA A 311 -21.33 -23.43 -9.06
CA ALA A 311 -22.63 -24.01 -9.41
C ALA A 311 -22.79 -25.45 -8.92
N ARG A 312 -21.75 -26.29 -9.05
CA ARG A 312 -21.73 -27.66 -8.50
C ARG A 312 -21.89 -27.69 -6.97
N LEU A 313 -21.46 -26.63 -6.29
CA LEU A 313 -21.62 -26.44 -4.84
C LEU A 313 -22.98 -25.82 -4.46
N GLY A 314 -23.93 -25.73 -5.40
CA GLY A 314 -25.28 -25.24 -5.17
C GLY A 314 -25.40 -23.71 -5.13
N ARG A 315 -24.38 -22.98 -5.60
CA ARG A 315 -24.40 -21.52 -5.63
C ARG A 315 -24.90 -21.00 -6.98
N ARG A 316 -25.71 -19.95 -6.96
CA ARG A 316 -25.86 -19.06 -8.11
C ARG A 316 -24.63 -18.18 -8.22
N THR A 317 -24.18 -17.92 -9.44
CA THR A 317 -22.91 -17.24 -9.69
C THR A 317 -23.08 -16.01 -10.56
N ARG A 318 -22.14 -15.09 -10.41
CA ARG A 318 -21.93 -13.97 -11.31
C ARG A 318 -20.43 -13.67 -11.36
N ALA A 319 -19.82 -13.78 -12.53
CA ALA A 319 -18.48 -13.27 -12.77
C ALA A 319 -18.49 -11.87 -13.39
N ILE A 320 -17.48 -11.08 -13.01
CA ILE A 320 -17.22 -9.75 -13.55
C ILE A 320 -15.77 -9.68 -13.95
N GLU A 321 -15.55 -9.30 -15.20
CA GLU A 321 -14.23 -9.01 -15.72
C GLU A 321 -13.88 -7.54 -15.52
N ILE A 322 -12.73 -7.30 -14.92
CA ILE A 322 -12.22 -5.97 -14.62
C ILE A 322 -11.03 -5.72 -15.53
N LYS A 323 -11.23 -4.85 -16.52
CA LYS A 323 -10.13 -4.34 -17.34
C LYS A 323 -9.24 -3.47 -16.47
N TYR A 324 -7.93 -3.73 -16.49
CA TYR A 324 -6.94 -2.92 -15.79
C TYR A 324 -6.83 -1.53 -16.45
N GLN A 325 -7.68 -0.59 -16.04
CA GLN A 325 -7.64 0.78 -16.56
C GLN A 325 -6.72 1.67 -15.72
N HIS A 326 -5.53 1.94 -16.31
CA HIS A 326 -4.61 3.06 -16.07
C HIS A 326 -3.69 3.07 -14.83
N LEU A 327 -2.39 2.88 -15.07
CA LEU A 327 -1.34 3.83 -14.65
C LEU A 327 -0.15 3.90 -15.65
N PRO A 328 0.43 5.09 -15.92
CA PRO A 328 1.12 5.44 -17.17
C PRO A 328 2.65 5.29 -17.16
N ALA A 329 3.21 4.37 -16.40
CA ALA A 329 4.66 4.13 -16.45
C ALA A 329 4.89 2.64 -16.24
N VAL A 330 5.87 2.02 -16.90
CA VAL A 330 6.52 0.72 -16.62
C VAL A 330 5.74 -0.60 -16.76
N ALA A 331 4.72 -0.70 -17.62
CA ALA A 331 4.30 -2.00 -18.15
C ALA A 331 4.29 -1.86 -19.67
N THR A 332 4.91 -2.80 -20.39
CA THR A 332 4.77 -2.84 -21.86
C THR A 332 3.28 -2.90 -22.17
N ASP A 333 2.85 -2.18 -23.20
CA ASP A 333 1.42 -2.06 -23.50
C ASP A 333 0.77 -3.44 -23.74
N GLU A 334 1.55 -4.42 -24.19
CA GLU A 334 1.19 -5.85 -24.28
C GLU A 334 0.84 -6.53 -22.94
N LYS A 335 1.50 -6.19 -21.83
CA LYS A 335 1.18 -6.75 -20.49
C LYS A 335 -0.05 -6.09 -19.88
N LYS A 336 -0.29 -4.80 -20.18
CA LYS A 336 -1.51 -4.08 -19.77
C LYS A 336 -2.75 -4.60 -20.48
N GLU A 337 -2.60 -5.06 -21.72
CA GLU A 337 -3.68 -5.60 -22.54
C GLU A 337 -4.12 -7.02 -22.12
N LYS A 338 -3.19 -7.82 -21.54
CA LYS A 338 -3.41 -9.24 -21.19
C LYS A 338 -3.81 -9.50 -19.73
N ASN A 339 -3.43 -8.63 -18.79
CA ASN A 339 -3.75 -8.82 -17.38
C ASN A 339 -5.19 -8.40 -17.08
N ARG A 340 -6.04 -9.39 -16.85
CA ARG A 340 -7.43 -9.20 -16.39
C ARG A 340 -7.54 -9.66 -14.94
N GLU A 341 -8.27 -8.89 -14.15
CA GLU A 341 -8.67 -9.29 -12.80
C GLU A 341 -10.15 -9.66 -12.85
N PHE A 342 -10.52 -10.76 -12.21
CA PHE A 342 -11.89 -11.23 -12.16
C PHE A 342 -12.40 -11.17 -10.73
N LEU A 343 -13.66 -10.76 -10.60
CA LEU A 343 -14.42 -10.86 -9.38
C LEU A 343 -15.58 -11.83 -9.61
N VAL A 344 -15.62 -12.92 -8.86
CA VAL A 344 -16.70 -13.90 -8.92
C VAL A 344 -17.46 -13.87 -7.61
N VAL A 345 -18.77 -13.85 -7.72
CA VAL A 345 -19.70 -13.80 -6.59
C VAL A 345 -20.60 -15.02 -6.68
N GLY A 346 -20.60 -15.82 -5.62
CA GLY A 346 -21.44 -17.02 -5.48
C GLY A 346 -22.37 -16.87 -4.28
N TRP A 347 -23.64 -17.23 -4.41
CA TRP A 347 -24.57 -17.21 -3.27
C TRP A 347 -25.54 -18.38 -3.28
N ASP A 348 -25.95 -18.82 -2.09
CA ASP A 348 -26.98 -19.87 -1.94
C ASP A 348 -28.36 -19.24 -1.77
N PRO A 349 -29.23 -19.30 -2.80
CA PRO A 349 -30.57 -18.73 -2.73
C PRO A 349 -31.46 -19.40 -1.67
N GLU A 350 -31.15 -20.62 -1.26
CA GLU A 350 -31.92 -21.39 -0.29
C GLU A 350 -31.46 -21.18 1.16
N SER A 351 -30.40 -20.40 1.37
CA SER A 351 -29.93 -20.03 2.69
C SER A 351 -31.00 -19.26 3.47
N GLU A 352 -31.08 -19.49 4.79
CA GLU A 352 -32.03 -18.79 5.67
C GLU A 352 -31.85 -17.26 5.56
N LEU A 353 -30.60 -16.81 5.48
CA LEU A 353 -30.25 -15.41 5.26
C LEU A 353 -30.98 -14.85 4.04
N LEU A 354 -30.81 -15.44 2.85
CA LEU A 354 -31.34 -14.87 1.61
C LEU A 354 -32.84 -15.10 1.42
N ARG A 355 -33.38 -16.21 1.96
CA ARG A 355 -34.84 -16.41 2.04
C ARG A 355 -35.52 -15.34 2.90
N SER A 356 -34.88 -14.91 3.99
CA SER A 356 -35.40 -13.83 4.84
C SER A 356 -35.40 -12.48 4.10
N VAL A 357 -34.40 -12.21 3.25
CA VAL A 357 -34.36 -10.99 2.42
C VAL A 357 -35.53 -10.95 1.43
N GLY A 358 -35.85 -12.08 0.78
CA GLY A 358 -36.98 -12.19 -0.16
C GLY A 358 -38.34 -11.94 0.51
N LYS A 359 -38.50 -12.35 1.77
CA LYS A 359 -39.73 -12.09 2.57
C LYS A 359 -39.86 -10.63 3.02
N ILE A 360 -38.75 -9.91 3.15
CA ILE A 360 -38.70 -8.50 3.55
C ILE A 360 -38.98 -7.55 2.36
N SER A 361 -39.11 -8.08 1.14
CA SER A 361 -39.35 -7.28 -0.07
C SER A 361 -40.78 -7.47 -0.63
N PRO A 362 -41.69 -6.53 -0.36
CA PRO A 362 -42.63 -6.07 -1.38
C PRO A 362 -42.27 -4.63 -1.79
N THR A 363 -42.14 -4.42 -3.09
CA THR A 363 -42.08 -3.13 -3.81
C THR A 363 -40.82 -2.26 -3.67
N ALA A 364 -39.93 -2.37 -4.67
CA ALA A 364 -39.36 -1.20 -5.35
C ALA A 364 -38.93 -1.62 -6.77
N PRO A 365 -39.36 -0.94 -7.83
CA PRO A 365 -38.92 -1.25 -9.19
C PRO A 365 -37.44 -0.94 -9.34
N GLU A 366 -36.75 -1.68 -10.21
CA GLU A 366 -35.44 -1.34 -10.75
C GLU A 366 -35.48 0.09 -11.30
N GLN A 367 -35.04 1.07 -10.51
CA GLN A 367 -34.59 2.34 -11.05
C GLN A 367 -33.13 2.13 -11.45
N ASP A 368 -32.94 1.88 -12.74
CA ASP A 368 -31.68 2.09 -13.42
C ASP A 368 -31.12 3.47 -13.05
N LEU A 369 -30.16 3.48 -12.13
CA LEU A 369 -29.20 4.58 -12.04
C LEU A 369 -28.30 4.48 -13.26
N ALA A 370 -28.82 4.93 -14.41
CA ALA A 370 -28.07 5.09 -15.64
C ALA A 370 -26.90 6.06 -15.39
N PHE A 371 -25.72 5.50 -15.15
CA PHE A 371 -24.48 6.23 -15.29
C PHE A 371 -24.05 6.15 -16.75
N VAL A 372 -24.13 7.29 -17.44
CA VAL A 372 -23.69 7.45 -18.83
C VAL A 372 -22.18 7.18 -18.91
N PRO A 373 -21.71 6.18 -19.68
CA PRO A 373 -20.30 6.01 -19.95
C PRO A 373 -19.87 7.11 -20.93
N GLY A 374 -19.31 8.20 -20.42
CA GLY A 374 -18.68 9.22 -21.26
C GLY A 374 -17.30 8.76 -21.67
N GLU A 375 -17.14 8.36 -22.94
CA GLU A 375 -15.87 8.41 -23.65
C GLU A 375 -15.32 9.85 -23.55
N VAL A 376 -14.06 10.02 -23.15
CA VAL A 376 -13.42 11.34 -23.20
C VAL A 376 -11.99 11.18 -23.71
N GLU A 377 -11.83 11.52 -24.99
CA GLU A 377 -10.57 11.91 -25.60
C GLU A 377 -9.94 13.07 -24.82
N ILE A 378 -8.65 12.96 -24.56
CA ILE A 378 -7.86 14.03 -23.97
C ILE A 378 -7.53 15.03 -25.08
N HIS A 379 -8.38 16.03 -25.29
CA HIS A 379 -7.97 17.25 -25.99
C HIS A 379 -7.14 18.12 -25.04
N LEU A 380 -5.81 18.09 -25.25
CA LEU A 380 -4.87 19.06 -24.71
C LEU A 380 -5.09 20.40 -25.39
N ASP A 381 -6.01 21.21 -24.88
CA ASP A 381 -6.08 22.61 -25.30
C ASP A 381 -5.02 23.44 -24.56
N ARG A 382 -3.97 23.78 -25.31
CA ARG A 382 -2.98 24.79 -24.96
C ARG A 382 -3.57 26.16 -25.27
N ARG A 383 -4.11 26.83 -24.24
CA ARG A 383 -4.05 28.29 -23.96
C ARG A 383 -5.30 28.74 -23.20
N GLY A 384 -5.09 29.39 -22.06
CA GLY A 384 -6.15 30.03 -21.29
C GLY A 384 -5.56 30.87 -20.17
N ALA A 385 -4.99 32.02 -20.55
CA ALA A 385 -4.43 33.00 -19.63
C ALA A 385 -5.52 33.58 -18.70
N LEU A 386 -5.30 33.48 -17.39
CA LEU A 386 -6.06 34.23 -16.39
C LEU A 386 -5.36 35.58 -16.13
N ARG A 387 -6.08 36.66 -16.43
CA ARG A 387 -5.72 38.06 -16.12
C ARG A 387 -5.82 38.33 -14.61
N PRO A 388 -4.95 39.19 -14.05
CA PRO A 388 -5.32 40.09 -12.98
C PRO A 388 -5.41 41.54 -13.50
N ALA A 389 -6.19 42.38 -12.82
CA ALA A 389 -6.28 43.82 -13.04
C ALA A 389 -6.21 44.54 -11.66
N PRO A 390 -5.98 45.86 -11.56
CA PRO A 390 -4.65 46.48 -11.71
C PRO A 390 -4.31 47.52 -10.61
N SER A 391 -3.02 47.88 -10.49
CA SER A 391 -2.43 49.19 -10.08
C SER A 391 -0.94 48.96 -9.73
N GLY A 392 0.06 49.76 -10.09
CA GLY A 392 0.22 50.94 -10.95
C GLY A 392 1.72 51.25 -11.12
N PHE A 393 2.09 51.83 -12.28
CA PHE A 393 3.28 52.63 -12.64
C PHE A 393 4.71 52.20 -12.24
N LEU A 394 5.59 51.91 -13.22
CA LEU A 394 6.55 52.86 -13.82
C LEU A 394 7.36 52.17 -14.96
N GLN A 395 7.91 53.00 -15.85
CA GLN A 395 8.35 52.75 -17.23
C GLN A 395 9.72 52.08 -17.42
N ASP A 396 10.01 51.88 -18.71
CA ASP A 396 11.28 51.61 -19.42
C ASP A 396 11.52 50.12 -19.69
N GLY A 397 11.49 49.60 -20.92
CA GLY A 397 11.89 50.18 -22.20
C GLY A 397 13.11 49.38 -22.67
N PHE A 398 12.99 48.59 -23.74
CA PHE A 398 14.03 48.25 -24.74
C PHE A 398 13.57 47.08 -25.64
N GLN A 399 13.51 47.38 -26.93
CA GLN A 399 13.50 46.46 -28.09
C GLN A 399 14.85 45.71 -28.14
N GLU A 400 15.13 44.65 -28.88
CA GLU A 400 14.71 44.20 -30.22
C GLU A 400 15.40 42.83 -30.48
N GLY A 401 15.01 42.06 -31.50
CA GLY A 401 15.95 41.15 -32.18
C GLY A 401 15.51 39.69 -32.34
N HIS A 402 15.07 39.38 -33.55
CA HIS A 402 14.78 38.05 -34.10
C HIS A 402 16.04 37.30 -34.59
N ALA A 403 15.85 35.98 -34.77
CA ALA A 403 16.40 35.10 -35.84
C ALA A 403 17.56 34.14 -35.43
N PRO A 404 17.81 33.05 -36.22
CA PRO A 404 17.41 31.70 -35.79
C PRO A 404 18.47 30.60 -36.08
N LEU A 405 18.05 29.33 -35.92
CA LEU A 405 18.62 28.09 -36.50
C LEU A 405 19.94 27.56 -35.90
N VAL A 406 19.98 26.26 -35.61
CA VAL A 406 20.52 25.21 -36.50
C VAL A 406 20.60 23.88 -35.73
N GLU A 407 19.98 22.87 -36.33
CA GLU A 407 20.12 21.44 -36.02
C GLU A 407 21.56 20.94 -36.20
N LYS A 408 22.03 20.06 -35.32
CA LYS A 408 22.97 18.98 -35.70
C LYS A 408 22.70 17.72 -34.89
N SER A 409 22.27 16.69 -35.63
CA SER A 409 22.56 15.26 -35.42
C SER A 409 24.08 15.03 -35.28
N ASP A 410 24.64 13.97 -34.71
CA ASP A 410 24.39 12.53 -34.90
C ASP A 410 25.36 11.74 -33.94
N PRO A 411 25.65 10.42 -34.07
CA PRO A 411 25.33 9.41 -33.06
C PRO A 411 26.54 8.60 -32.51
N ARG A 412 26.32 7.78 -31.46
CA ARG A 412 26.66 6.32 -31.38
C ARG A 412 26.81 5.78 -29.94
N ILE A 413 25.90 4.85 -29.62
CA ILE A 413 26.09 3.46 -29.16
C ILE A 413 27.18 3.17 -28.10
N GLY A 414 26.72 2.68 -26.95
CA GLY A 414 27.45 1.79 -26.05
C GLY A 414 26.46 0.99 -25.19
N ALA A 415 26.17 -0.24 -25.61
CA ALA A 415 25.23 -1.16 -24.98
C ALA A 415 25.72 -1.69 -23.62
N GLY A 416 24.80 -1.91 -22.67
CA GLY A 416 25.10 -2.64 -21.44
C GLY A 416 23.94 -2.75 -20.46
N MET A 417 23.25 -3.90 -20.51
CA MET A 417 22.44 -4.53 -19.45
C MET A 417 21.07 -3.91 -19.12
N SER A 418 20.03 -4.54 -19.69
CA SER A 418 18.62 -4.39 -19.32
C SER A 418 18.35 -4.98 -17.91
N PRO A 419 17.67 -4.26 -17.00
CA PRO A 419 17.14 -4.86 -15.78
C PRO A 419 15.78 -5.51 -16.07
N GLU A 420 15.66 -6.77 -15.67
CA GLU A 420 14.43 -7.56 -15.67
C GLU A 420 13.32 -6.87 -14.85
N GLY A 421 12.07 -6.97 -15.34
CA GLY A 421 10.93 -6.19 -14.86
C GLY A 421 10.52 -6.45 -13.41
N GLU A 422 10.46 -5.38 -12.62
CA GLU A 422 10.06 -5.37 -11.21
C GLU A 422 8.52 -5.27 -11.02
N PRO A 423 7.91 -5.96 -10.03
CA PRO A 423 6.47 -5.89 -9.73
C PRO A 423 6.14 -4.71 -8.80
N ARG A 424 4.86 -4.27 -8.82
CA ARG A 424 4.43 -3.04 -8.14
C ARG A 424 3.55 -3.25 -6.92
N VAL A 425 3.88 -2.47 -5.89
CA VAL A 425 3.13 -2.31 -4.65
C VAL A 425 2.17 -1.11 -4.77
N ASP A 426 0.97 -1.23 -4.20
CA ASP A 426 -0.02 -0.17 -4.14
C ASP A 426 0.45 0.95 -3.17
N LEU A 427 1.15 1.97 -3.68
CA LEU A 427 1.64 3.10 -2.91
C LEU A 427 0.50 4.10 -2.58
N PRO A 428 0.44 4.70 -1.38
CA PRO A 428 -0.37 5.87 -1.13
C PRO A 428 0.27 7.10 -1.80
N ASP A 429 -0.50 7.82 -2.62
CA ASP A 429 -0.04 9.10 -3.21
C ASP A 429 0.31 10.11 -2.10
N ALA A 430 1.59 10.22 -1.76
CA ALA A 430 2.12 11.35 -1.02
C ALA A 430 2.19 12.56 -1.95
N ALA A 431 1.80 13.72 -1.44
CA ALA A 431 1.61 14.96 -2.19
C ALA A 431 2.84 15.33 -3.05
N LEU A 432 2.68 15.27 -4.37
CA LEU A 432 3.59 15.88 -5.34
C LEU A 432 3.44 17.40 -5.27
N HIS A 433 4.36 18.07 -4.57
CA HIS A 433 4.65 19.48 -4.83
C HIS A 433 5.82 19.55 -5.82
N SER A 434 5.52 19.78 -7.10
CA SER A 434 6.54 20.16 -8.08
C SER A 434 6.89 21.64 -7.84
N MET A 435 8.06 21.91 -7.28
CA MET A 435 8.69 23.22 -7.42
C MET A 435 9.56 23.19 -8.67
N ALA A 436 9.08 23.87 -9.71
CA ALA A 436 9.92 24.34 -10.79
C ALA A 436 10.83 25.44 -10.22
N GLY A 437 12.13 25.27 -10.38
CA GLY A 437 13.17 26.19 -9.95
C GLY A 437 14.37 26.02 -10.87
N ASP A 438 14.28 26.68 -12.01
CA ASP A 438 15.38 26.93 -12.92
C ASP A 438 16.33 27.94 -12.26
N ARG A 439 17.62 27.63 -12.18
CA ARG A 439 18.74 28.61 -12.23
C ARG A 439 20.10 27.93 -12.15
N ASP A 440 20.80 28.06 -13.28
CA ASP A 440 22.25 28.07 -13.44
C ASP A 440 22.99 28.73 -12.27
N VAL A 441 24.04 28.06 -11.79
CA VAL A 441 25.17 28.72 -11.13
C VAL A 441 26.43 28.38 -11.92
N LYS A 442 26.87 29.37 -12.72
CA LYS A 442 28.20 29.37 -13.34
C LYS A 442 29.27 29.43 -12.25
N ALA A 443 30.21 28.51 -12.34
CA ALA A 443 31.49 28.57 -11.65
C ALA A 443 32.23 29.88 -11.97
N ARG A 444 32.69 30.58 -10.92
CA ARG A 444 33.78 31.55 -11.00
C ARG A 444 34.85 31.10 -10.03
N ALA A 445 35.99 30.70 -10.59
CA ALA A 445 37.23 30.52 -9.87
C ALA A 445 37.70 31.87 -9.31
N LEU A 446 38.03 31.91 -8.03
CA LEU A 446 38.86 32.95 -7.43
C LEU A 446 40.02 32.23 -6.74
N HIS A 447 41.22 32.55 -7.25
CA HIS A 447 42.49 32.37 -6.57
C HIS A 447 42.44 33.07 -5.21
N ASP A 448 42.96 32.43 -4.17
CA ASP A 448 43.65 33.14 -3.09
C ASP A 448 44.78 32.28 -2.53
N ASP A 449 45.97 32.87 -2.59
CA ASP A 449 47.20 32.52 -1.89
C ASP A 449 47.04 32.74 -0.38
N HIS A 450 47.50 31.80 0.46
CA HIS A 450 48.48 32.02 1.54
C HIS A 450 48.59 30.85 2.55
N PRO A 451 49.70 30.77 3.32
CA PRO A 451 50.47 29.55 3.45
C PRO A 451 50.30 28.81 4.78
N SER A 452 50.72 27.56 4.73
CA SER A 452 51.06 26.65 5.81
C SER A 452 51.85 27.30 6.96
N ARG A 453 51.28 27.22 8.18
CA ARG A 453 52.01 27.28 9.44
C ARG A 453 51.64 26.08 10.30
N VAL A 454 52.51 25.08 10.27
CA VAL A 454 52.55 23.98 11.24
C VAL A 454 53.46 24.45 12.38
N LEU A 455 52.93 24.51 13.60
CA LEU A 455 53.73 24.64 14.83
C LEU A 455 53.84 23.26 15.51
N PRO A 456 55.00 22.94 16.11
CA PRO A 456 55.32 21.59 16.56
C PRO A 456 54.72 21.25 17.94
N PHE A 457 54.28 20.01 18.08
CA PHE A 457 53.94 19.40 19.36
C PHE A 457 55.21 18.98 20.11
N GLU A 458 55.36 19.49 21.34
CA GLU A 458 56.39 19.09 22.30
C GLU A 458 56.12 17.70 22.90
N THR A 459 57.20 16.96 23.15
CA THR A 459 57.27 15.67 23.82
C THR A 459 57.14 15.80 25.34
N PRO A 460 56.60 14.79 26.05
CA PRO A 460 56.67 14.75 27.51
C PRO A 460 57.99 14.09 27.98
N VAL A 461 58.69 14.79 28.86
CA VAL A 461 59.81 14.27 29.65
C VAL A 461 59.29 13.35 30.75
N LYS A 462 59.87 12.16 30.85
CA LYS A 462 59.80 11.29 32.03
C LYS A 462 60.92 11.67 33.01
N SER A 463 60.55 12.02 34.24
CA SER A 463 61.26 11.68 35.48
C SER A 463 60.37 12.02 36.67
#